data_AF-A0A926TCD6-F1
#
_entry.id   AF-A0A926TCD6-F1
#
_cell.length_a   1.000
_cell.length_b   1.000
_cell.length_c   1.000
_cell.angle_alpha   90.00
_cell.angle_beta   90.00
_cell.angle_gamma   90.00
#
_symmetry.space_group_name_H-M   'P 1'
#
loop_
_entity.id
_entity.type
_entity.pdbx_description
1 polymer ?
#
loop_
_entity_poly.entity_id
_entity_poly.type
_entity_poly.pdbx_seq_one_letter_code
_entity_poly.pdbx_strand_id
1 'polypeptide(L)'
;MCRLLGYLGPRVQLDRLLFKPEHSLIVQSYQPKEMTAGLLNADGFGVGWYHPERQNEAFVYKNTLPIWSDVVNLPSLSRYVESGCILANVRSATPGLTVDLSNCQPFQYQRLLAMHNGAIEQFRQSLYRPIR
;
A
#
# COMPACT_ATOMS: atom_id res chain seq x y z
N MET A 1 10.79 -7.50 2.28
CA MET A 1 9.73 -7.13 3.26
C MET A 1 9.13 -5.82 2.80
N CYS A 2 7.80 -5.68 2.75
CA CYS A 2 7.13 -4.44 2.34
C CYS A 2 7.29 -3.34 3.41
N ARG A 3 6.77 -2.13 3.18
CA ARG A 3 6.45 -1.14 4.24
C ARG A 3 4.96 -0.81 4.21
N LEU A 4 4.37 -0.70 5.39
CA LEU A 4 2.93 -0.48 5.59
C LEU A 4 2.70 0.82 6.34
N LEU A 5 1.61 1.49 6.01
CA LEU A 5 1.11 2.68 6.69
C LEU A 5 -0.38 2.49 6.94
N GLY A 6 -0.81 2.70 8.17
CA GLY A 6 -2.22 2.75 8.54
C GLY A 6 -2.51 4.04 9.29
N TYR A 7 -3.65 4.66 9.00
CA TYR A 7 -4.13 5.84 9.71
C TYR A 7 -5.61 5.69 10.02
N LEU A 8 -5.97 5.98 11.27
CA LEU A 8 -7.33 6.06 11.76
C LEU A 8 -7.44 7.26 12.70
N GLY A 9 -8.26 8.25 12.35
CA GLY A 9 -8.37 9.47 13.13
C GLY A 9 -9.12 10.60 12.42
N PRO A 10 -8.90 11.86 12.83
CA PRO A 10 -9.43 13.03 12.15
C PRO A 10 -9.08 13.04 10.65
N ARG A 11 -9.88 13.70 9.82
CA ARG A 11 -9.61 13.74 8.37
C ARG A 11 -8.25 14.38 8.11
N VAL A 12 -7.42 13.71 7.32
CA VAL A 12 -6.12 14.24 6.86
C VAL A 12 -5.96 14.02 5.37
N GLN A 13 -5.23 14.93 4.73
CA GLN A 13 -4.78 14.76 3.35
C GLN A 13 -3.80 13.60 3.26
N LEU A 14 -3.90 12.81 2.18
CA LEU A 14 -2.95 11.72 1.94
C LEU A 14 -1.50 12.23 1.92
N ASP A 15 -1.26 13.44 1.42
CA ASP A 15 0.09 14.01 1.32
C ASP A 15 0.81 14.15 2.67
N ARG A 16 0.05 14.38 3.76
CA ARG A 16 0.54 14.49 5.14
C ARG A 16 1.06 13.17 5.68
N LEU A 17 0.67 12.06 5.07
CA LEU A 17 1.11 10.72 5.45
C LEU A 17 2.14 10.17 4.46
N LEU A 18 1.90 10.37 3.16
CA LEU A 18 2.68 9.74 2.10
C LEU A 18 3.98 10.47 1.76
N PHE A 19 4.02 11.80 1.90
CA PHE A 19 5.14 12.63 1.40
C PHE A 19 5.77 13.53 2.47
N LYS A 20 4.95 14.26 3.25
CA LYS A 20 5.45 15.34 4.13
C LYS A 20 6.33 14.89 5.29
N PRO A 21 6.13 13.73 5.94
CA PRO A 21 7.03 13.29 6.99
C PRO A 21 8.46 13.11 6.45
N GLU A 22 9.48 13.46 7.24
CA GLU A 22 10.89 13.32 6.84
C GLU A 22 11.23 11.88 6.46
N HIS A 23 10.64 10.91 7.17
CA HIS A 23 10.74 9.48 6.86
C HIS A 23 9.41 8.90 6.39
N SER A 24 8.77 9.59 5.44
CA SER A 24 7.47 9.24 4.87
C SER A 24 7.48 7.91 4.10
N LEU A 25 6.29 7.43 3.73
CA LEU A 25 6.17 6.15 3.00
C LEU A 25 6.92 6.17 1.67
N ILE A 26 6.98 7.32 0.98
CA ILE A 26 7.83 7.46 -0.21
C ILE A 26 9.32 7.32 0.13
N VAL A 27 9.80 7.94 1.21
CA VAL A 27 11.23 7.80 1.61
C VAL A 27 11.55 6.36 2.00
N GLN A 28 10.66 5.72 2.76
CA GLN A 28 10.80 4.32 3.14
C GLN A 28 10.82 3.36 1.95
N SER A 29 10.34 3.79 0.78
CA SER A 29 10.34 2.95 -0.41
C SER A 29 11.74 2.77 -0.99
N TYR A 30 12.63 3.77 -0.93
CA TYR A 30 14.00 3.68 -1.47
C TYR A 30 15.09 3.76 -0.39
N GLN A 31 14.76 4.20 0.82
CA GLN A 31 15.70 4.31 1.94
C GLN A 31 15.05 3.87 3.27
N PRO A 32 14.56 2.61 3.39
CA PRO A 32 14.00 2.14 4.65
C PRO A 32 15.09 2.00 5.74
N LYS A 33 14.82 2.43 6.97
CA LYS A 33 15.79 2.36 8.08
C LYS A 33 15.80 1.05 8.85
N GLU A 34 14.66 0.35 8.93
CA GLU A 34 14.46 -0.80 9.84
C GLU A 34 14.05 -2.08 9.09
N MET A 35 14.37 -2.18 7.80
CA MET A 35 14.03 -3.35 7.00
C MET A 35 15.11 -4.43 7.13
N THR A 36 14.71 -5.62 7.57
CA THR A 36 15.64 -6.75 7.79
C THR A 36 15.78 -7.68 6.59
N ALA A 37 14.91 -7.56 5.59
CA ALA A 37 14.96 -8.35 4.36
C ALA A 37 14.53 -7.53 3.13
N GLY A 38 15.39 -7.53 2.10
CA GLY A 38 15.30 -6.68 0.91
C GLY A 38 16.08 -5.36 1.07
N LEU A 39 16.40 -4.71 -0.05
CA LEU A 39 17.11 -3.43 -0.05
C LEU A 39 16.16 -2.22 -0.11
N LEU A 40 15.08 -2.35 -0.90
CA LEU A 40 14.10 -1.29 -1.16
C LEU A 40 12.75 -1.90 -1.59
N ASN A 41 11.74 -1.06 -1.73
CA ASN A 41 10.36 -1.40 -2.07
C ASN A 41 9.96 -0.78 -3.43
N ALA A 42 10.43 -1.40 -4.52
CA ALA A 42 10.21 -0.93 -5.89
C ALA A 42 9.08 -1.67 -6.64
N ASP A 43 8.53 -2.74 -6.07
CA ASP A 43 7.72 -3.71 -6.81
C ASP A 43 6.21 -3.39 -6.76
N GLY A 44 5.91 -2.10 -6.76
CA GLY A 44 4.57 -1.53 -6.71
C GLY A 44 4.21 -0.84 -5.39
N PHE A 45 3.08 -0.16 -5.41
CA PHE A 45 2.51 0.48 -4.23
C PHE A 45 0.99 0.49 -4.31
N GLY A 46 0.36 0.81 -3.19
CA GLY A 46 -1.05 1.13 -3.17
C GLY A 46 -1.46 1.99 -2.00
N VAL A 47 -2.56 2.70 -2.19
CA VAL A 47 -3.19 3.57 -1.22
C VAL A 47 -4.69 3.31 -1.30
N GLY A 48 -5.28 2.93 -0.18
CA GLY A 48 -6.71 2.76 -0.01
C GLY A 48 -7.25 3.73 1.04
N TRP A 49 -8.39 4.34 0.78
CA TRP A 49 -9.03 5.26 1.71
C TRP A 49 -10.55 5.15 1.67
N TYR A 50 -11.18 5.43 2.80
CA TYR A 50 -12.63 5.43 2.92
C TYR A 50 -13.20 6.83 2.70
N HIS A 51 -14.37 6.90 2.06
CA HIS A 51 -15.09 8.16 1.96
C HIS A 51 -15.51 8.61 3.37
N PRO A 52 -15.36 9.89 3.72
CA PRO A 52 -15.60 10.33 5.09
C PRO A 52 -17.07 10.25 5.54
N GLU A 53 -18.00 10.25 4.59
CA GLU A 53 -19.45 10.31 4.86
C GLU A 53 -20.25 9.18 4.20
N ARG A 54 -19.65 8.45 3.26
CA ARG A 54 -20.35 7.40 2.50
C ARG A 54 -19.89 6.06 3.02
N GLN A 55 -20.82 5.16 3.25
CA GLN A 55 -20.53 3.80 3.68
C GLN A 55 -20.31 2.87 2.48
N ASN A 56 -19.56 3.33 1.48
CA ASN A 56 -19.17 2.53 0.33
C ASN A 56 -17.90 1.73 0.63
N GLU A 57 -17.53 0.89 -0.34
CA GLU A 57 -16.21 0.27 -0.35
C GLU A 57 -15.12 1.35 -0.43
N ALA A 58 -13.93 1.05 0.09
CA ALA A 58 -12.80 1.97 0.00
C ALA A 58 -12.41 2.20 -1.47
N PHE A 59 -11.92 3.40 -1.77
CA PHE A 59 -11.26 3.62 -3.05
C PHE A 59 -9.82 3.13 -2.94
N VAL A 60 -9.35 2.38 -3.93
CA VAL A 60 -7.99 1.82 -3.96
C VAL A 60 -7.26 2.29 -5.23
N TYR A 61 -6.16 3.00 -5.02
CA TYR A 61 -5.23 3.41 -6.07
C TYR A 61 -3.97 2.55 -5.98
N LYS A 62 -3.59 1.87 -7.07
CA LYS A 62 -2.45 0.95 -7.13
C LYS A 62 -1.65 1.11 -8.41
N ASN A 63 -0.36 0.83 -8.32
CA ASN A 63 0.54 0.80 -9.46
C ASN A 63 1.60 -0.31 -9.25
N THR A 64 2.03 -0.95 -10.33
CA THR A 64 3.13 -1.92 -10.31
C THR A 64 4.50 -1.26 -10.33
N LEU A 65 4.58 0.00 -10.74
CA LEU A 65 5.80 0.77 -10.73
C LEU A 65 6.14 1.26 -9.31
N PRO A 66 7.42 1.59 -9.04
CA PRO A 66 7.81 2.15 -7.75
C PRO A 66 7.05 3.44 -7.43
N ILE A 67 6.73 3.66 -6.14
CA ILE A 67 5.93 4.83 -5.71
C ILE A 67 6.54 6.19 -6.13
N TRP A 68 7.87 6.29 -6.20
CA TRP A 68 8.55 7.52 -6.61
C TRP A 68 8.48 7.79 -8.12
N SER A 69 8.06 6.81 -8.92
CA SER A 69 7.93 6.96 -10.38
C SER A 69 6.58 7.56 -10.80
N ASP A 70 5.57 7.51 -9.92
CA ASP A 70 4.26 8.13 -10.15
C ASP A 70 4.30 9.62 -9.79
N VAL A 71 5.10 10.38 -10.53
CA VAL A 71 5.42 11.78 -10.22
C VAL A 71 4.27 12.75 -10.49
N VAL A 72 3.29 12.36 -11.31
CA VAL A 72 2.17 13.22 -11.71
C VAL A 72 0.91 12.91 -10.92
N ASN A 73 0.45 11.65 -10.93
CA ASN A 73 -0.89 11.33 -10.45
C ASN A 73 -0.92 11.28 -8.93
N LEU A 74 0.00 10.54 -8.31
CA LEU A 74 -0.03 10.33 -6.87
C LEU A 74 0.14 11.64 -6.06
N PRO A 75 1.13 12.52 -6.36
CA PRO A 75 1.23 13.81 -5.69
C PRO A 75 -0.02 14.68 -5.88
N SER A 76 -0.56 14.74 -7.10
CA SER A 76 -1.76 15.54 -7.40
C SER A 76 -2.98 15.05 -6.62
N LEU A 77 -3.25 13.75 -6.69
CA LEU A 77 -4.30 13.07 -5.95
C LEU A 77 -4.16 13.28 -4.44
N SER A 78 -2.93 13.15 -3.93
CA SER A 78 -2.67 13.16 -2.48
C SER A 78 -2.95 14.49 -1.79
N ARG A 79 -2.91 15.60 -2.53
CA ARG A 79 -3.25 16.95 -2.05
C ARG A 79 -4.75 17.21 -1.99
N TYR A 80 -5.54 16.45 -2.74
CA TYR A 80 -6.99 16.65 -2.83
C TYR A 80 -7.77 15.66 -1.97
N VAL A 81 -7.31 14.41 -1.89
CA VAL A 81 -8.01 13.36 -1.15
C VAL A 81 -7.76 13.50 0.35
N GLU A 82 -8.86 13.56 1.10
CA GLU A 82 -8.87 13.55 2.56
C GLU A 82 -9.68 12.38 3.11
N SER A 83 -9.15 11.70 4.12
CA SER A 83 -9.88 10.64 4.81
C SER A 83 -9.43 10.49 6.26
N GLY A 84 -10.34 9.97 7.09
CA GLY A 84 -10.06 9.57 8.46
C GLY A 84 -9.61 8.11 8.59
N CYS A 85 -9.66 7.31 7.52
CA CYS A 85 -9.26 5.91 7.53
C CYS A 85 -8.51 5.57 6.23
N ILE A 86 -7.21 5.32 6.33
CA ILE A 86 -6.30 5.16 5.19
C ILE A 86 -5.37 3.98 5.45
N LEU A 87 -5.18 3.13 4.45
CA LEU A 87 -4.13 2.12 4.40
C LEU A 87 -3.26 2.37 3.17
N ALA A 88 -1.94 2.29 3.31
CA ALA A 88 -1.03 2.41 2.19
C ALA A 88 0.17 1.47 2.36
N ASN A 89 0.78 1.07 1.25
CA ASN A 89 1.98 0.28 1.28
C ASN A 89 2.88 0.53 0.07
N VAL A 90 4.15 0.18 0.25
CA VAL A 90 5.13 0.02 -0.82
C VAL A 90 5.66 -1.42 -0.78
N ARG A 91 5.77 -2.05 -1.94
CA ARG A 91 5.98 -3.49 -2.07
C ARG A 91 7.44 -3.81 -2.38
N SER A 92 7.94 -4.83 -1.69
CA SER A 92 9.19 -5.53 -2.03
C SER A 92 8.80 -6.99 -2.28
N ALA A 93 8.76 -7.38 -3.55
CA ALA A 93 8.26 -8.68 -3.97
C ALA A 93 9.20 -9.80 -3.56
N THR A 94 8.64 -10.90 -3.07
CA THR A 94 9.41 -12.12 -2.84
C THR A 94 9.94 -12.64 -4.17
N PRO A 95 11.24 -13.03 -4.26
CA PRO A 95 11.81 -13.60 -5.48
C PRO A 95 10.94 -14.74 -6.03
N GLY A 96 10.70 -14.74 -7.34
CA GLY A 96 9.86 -15.72 -8.03
C GLY A 96 8.36 -15.40 -8.04
N LEU A 97 7.89 -14.38 -7.33
CA LEU A 97 6.51 -13.88 -7.46
C LEU A 97 6.42 -12.77 -8.52
N THR A 98 5.31 -12.75 -9.24
CA THR A 98 5.07 -11.75 -10.29
C THR A 98 4.76 -10.36 -9.70
N VAL A 99 5.24 -9.33 -10.41
CA VAL A 99 4.85 -7.95 -10.20
C VAL A 99 3.63 -7.65 -11.06
N ASP A 100 2.45 -7.70 -10.45
CA ASP A 100 1.16 -7.51 -11.11
C ASP A 100 0.21 -6.73 -10.19
N LEU A 101 -0.78 -6.04 -10.76
CA LEU A 101 -1.77 -5.25 -10.01
C LEU A 101 -2.59 -6.11 -9.04
N SER A 102 -2.83 -7.38 -9.37
CA SER A 102 -3.51 -8.34 -8.48
C SER A 102 -2.70 -8.63 -7.21
N ASN A 103 -1.37 -8.54 -7.28
CA ASN A 103 -0.45 -8.74 -6.16
C ASN A 103 -0.07 -7.43 -5.45
N CYS A 104 -0.53 -6.29 -5.95
CA CYS A 104 -0.38 -5.01 -5.29
C CYS A 104 -1.48 -4.86 -4.22
N GLN A 105 -1.04 -4.61 -2.99
CA GLN A 105 -1.89 -4.26 -1.86
C GLN A 105 -2.19 -2.75 -1.85
N PRO A 106 -3.19 -2.27 -1.08
CA PRO A 106 -4.08 -3.05 -0.21
C PRO A 106 -5.02 -3.97 -1.00
N PHE A 107 -5.27 -5.16 -0.46
CA PHE A 107 -6.32 -6.07 -0.93
C PHE A 107 -7.66 -5.57 -0.43
N GLN A 108 -8.69 -5.70 -1.27
CA GLN A 108 -10.02 -5.22 -0.96
C GLN A 108 -11.02 -6.36 -1.05
N TYR A 109 -11.85 -6.49 -0.01
CA TYR A 109 -13.01 -7.36 -0.03
C TYR A 109 -14.17 -6.64 0.66
N GLN A 110 -15.20 -6.29 -0.12
CA GLN A 110 -16.29 -5.45 0.34
C GLN A 110 -15.74 -4.16 0.98
N ARG A 111 -16.09 -3.90 2.24
CA ARG A 111 -15.65 -2.74 3.01
C ARG A 111 -14.33 -2.95 3.76
N LEU A 112 -13.64 -4.06 3.56
CA LEU A 112 -12.39 -4.38 4.26
C LEU A 112 -11.20 -4.15 3.34
N LEU A 113 -10.23 -3.39 3.84
CA LEU A 113 -8.88 -3.35 3.29
C LEU A 113 -7.95 -4.20 4.14
N ALA A 114 -7.07 -4.95 3.47
CA ALA A 114 -6.07 -5.78 4.12
C ALA A 114 -4.70 -5.58 3.47
N MET A 115 -3.64 -5.64 4.28
CA MET A 115 -2.26 -5.61 3.84
C MET A 115 -1.48 -6.66 4.62
N HIS A 116 -0.40 -7.14 4.02
CA HIS A 116 0.51 -8.12 4.59
C HIS A 116 1.96 -7.64 4.42
N ASN A 117 2.77 -7.88 5.44
CA ASN A 117 4.20 -7.65 5.38
C ASN A 117 4.92 -8.88 5.92
N GLY A 118 5.58 -9.59 5.01
CA GLY A 118 6.22 -10.85 5.30
C GLY A 118 6.06 -11.78 4.11
N ALA A 119 6.30 -13.06 4.38
CA ALA A 119 6.03 -14.14 3.46
C ALA A 119 5.36 -15.26 4.25
N ILE A 120 4.52 -16.02 3.55
CA ILE A 120 3.95 -17.27 4.07
C ILE A 120 4.53 -18.38 3.21
N GLU A 121 5.36 -19.22 3.82
CA GLU A 121 5.91 -20.38 3.15
C GLU A 121 4.79 -21.36 2.77
N GLN A 122 4.93 -21.98 1.60
CA GLN A 122 4.00 -23.00 1.11
C GLN A 122 2.53 -22.54 1.13
N PHE A 123 2.25 -21.26 0.87
CA PHE A 123 0.90 -20.70 0.94
C PHE A 123 -0.11 -21.50 0.09
N ARG A 124 0.28 -21.94 -1.11
CA ARG A 124 -0.56 -22.73 -2.02
C ARG A 124 -0.95 -24.09 -1.45
N GLN A 125 -0.12 -24.68 -0.59
CA GLN A 125 -0.34 -25.98 0.00
C GLN A 125 -1.04 -25.90 1.37
N SER A 126 -0.79 -24.82 2.13
CA SER A 126 -1.22 -24.69 3.53
C SER A 126 -2.51 -23.88 3.72
N LEU A 127 -2.58 -22.68 3.15
CA LEU A 127 -3.64 -21.70 3.46
C LEU A 127 -4.49 -21.33 2.25
N TYR A 128 -4.01 -21.61 1.03
CA TYR A 128 -4.74 -21.33 -0.19
C TYR A 128 -6.01 -22.16 -0.25
N ARG A 129 -7.15 -21.48 -0.17
CA ARG A 129 -8.45 -22.06 -0.51
C ARG A 129 -8.68 -21.86 -2.01
N PRO A 130 -8.82 -22.93 -2.80
CA PRO A 130 -9.23 -22.81 -4.19
C PRO A 130 -10.57 -22.07 -4.25
N ILE A 131 -10.66 -21.06 -5.11
CA ILE A 131 -11.95 -20.46 -5.44
C ILE A 131 -12.73 -21.55 -6.18
N ARG A 132 -13.84 -22.00 -5.57
CA ARG A 132 -14.79 -22.91 -6.22
C ARG A 132 -15.75 -22.11 -7.10
#